data_AF-A0A510IMN2-F1
#
_entry.id   AF-A0A510IMN2-F1
#
_cell.length_a   1.000
_cell.length_b   1.000
_cell.length_c   1.000
_cell.angle_alpha   90.00
_cell.angle_beta   90.00
_cell.angle_gamma   90.00
#
_symmetry.space_group_name_H-M   'P 1'
#
loop_
_entity.id
_entity.type
_entity.pdbx_description
1 polymer ?
#
loop_
_entity_poly.entity_id
_entity_poly.type
_entity_poly.pdbx_seq_one_letter_code
_entity_poly.pdbx_strand_id
1 'polypeptide(L)'
;MEGRFKSQGLLDERSLTTCMAYVDLNPIRANTAKTPEKSNYTSIQQRISAAASGKQPKNLFPFVGGERLSMSKRLPFQLDHYLELMDWSGRHLVPRNEFVLAKTRLERTIPDQSSQLT
;
A
#
# COMPACT_ATOMS: atom_id res chain seq x y z
N MET A 1 -12.43 20.21 28.65
CA MET A 1 -12.17 19.44 27.42
C MET A 1 -10.74 18.94 27.50
N GLU A 2 -10.52 17.75 28.05
CA GLU A 2 -9.17 17.23 28.29
C GLU A 2 -8.67 16.46 27.07
N GLY A 3 -7.50 16.84 26.60
CA GLY A 3 -6.88 16.36 25.37
C GLY A 3 -6.58 14.86 25.41
N ARG A 4 -7.08 14.13 24.41
CA ARG A 4 -6.83 12.68 24.22
C ARG A 4 -5.77 12.39 23.16
N PHE A 5 -4.88 13.34 22.86
CA PHE A 5 -3.84 13.13 21.86
C PHE A 5 -2.55 12.64 22.55
N LYS A 6 -2.26 11.35 22.42
CA LYS A 6 -0.99 10.74 22.83
C LYS A 6 -0.13 10.59 21.59
N SER A 7 1.01 11.27 21.56
CA SER A 7 2.03 11.06 20.52
C SER A 7 2.94 9.92 20.95
N GLN A 8 3.04 8.88 20.14
CA GLN A 8 3.97 7.77 20.34
C GLN A 8 4.90 7.70 19.14
N GLY A 9 6.21 7.77 19.38
CA GLY A 9 7.22 7.63 18.33
C GLY A 9 7.17 6.23 17.75
N LEU A 10 6.93 6.12 16.44
CA LEU A 10 7.09 4.87 15.69
C LEU A 10 8.59 4.72 15.41
N LEU A 11 9.29 4.03 16.31
CA LEU A 11 10.76 3.90 16.24
C LEU A 11 11.24 2.81 15.26
N ASP A 12 10.33 2.02 14.71
CA ASP A 12 10.66 0.91 13.82
C ASP A 12 9.75 0.86 12.58
N GLU A 13 10.32 0.35 11.49
CA GLU A 13 9.66 0.22 10.18
C GLU A 13 8.39 -0.63 10.27
N ARG A 14 8.36 -1.66 11.14
CA ARG A 14 7.20 -2.53 11.31
C ARG A 14 6.04 -1.79 11.95
N SER A 15 6.29 -1.01 13.00
CA SER A 15 5.27 -0.17 13.62
C SER A 15 4.74 0.87 12.64
N LEU A 16 5.61 1.56 11.90
CA LEU A 16 5.18 2.53 10.87
C LEU A 16 4.29 1.87 9.80
N THR A 17 4.74 0.73 9.26
CA THR A 17 4.01 0.01 8.21
C THR A 17 2.67 -0.51 8.75
N THR A 18 2.63 -1.00 9.99
CA THR A 18 1.40 -1.45 10.66
C THR A 18 0.41 -0.30 10.83
N CYS A 19 0.86 0.87 11.28
CA CYS A 19 0.00 2.04 11.41
C CYS A 19 -0.55 2.51 10.06
N MET A 20 0.29 2.53 9.03
CA MET A 20 -0.16 2.86 7.67
C MET A 20 -1.21 1.87 7.17
N ALA A 21 -0.95 0.57 7.31
CA ALA A 21 -1.86 -0.48 6.89
C ALA A 21 -3.20 -0.44 7.64
N TYR A 22 -3.16 -0.17 8.95
CA TYR A 22 -4.36 -0.01 9.77
C TYR A 22 -5.27 1.10 9.22
N VAL A 23 -4.70 2.27 8.91
CA VAL A 23 -5.46 3.40 8.38
C VAL A 23 -5.97 3.12 6.97
N ASP A 24 -5.13 2.58 6.10
CA ASP A 24 -5.50 2.31 4.71
C ASP A 24 -6.54 1.18 4.57
N LEU A 25 -6.59 0.24 5.52
CA LEU A 25 -7.60 -0.83 5.56
C LEU A 25 -8.86 -0.44 6.34
N ASN A 26 -8.90 0.71 7.01
CA ASN A 26 -10.09 1.11 7.78
C ASN A 26 -11.37 1.18 6.94
N PRO A 27 -11.39 1.72 5.70
CA PRO A 27 -12.61 1.72 4.89
C PRO A 27 -13.12 0.32 4.55
N ILE A 28 -12.21 -0.66 4.46
CA ILE A 28 -12.55 -2.07 4.25
C ILE A 28 -13.16 -2.66 5.52
N ARG A 29 -12.52 -2.40 6.67
CA ARG A 29 -13.01 -2.81 7.99
C ARG A 29 -14.38 -2.22 8.33
N ALA A 30 -14.61 -0.96 7.95
CA ALA A 30 -15.87 -0.26 8.12
C ALA A 30 -16.91 -0.61 7.06
N ASN A 31 -16.61 -1.57 6.17
CA ASN A 31 -17.48 -1.98 5.05
C ASN A 31 -17.93 -0.81 4.15
N THR A 32 -17.14 0.27 4.10
CA THR A 32 -17.38 1.45 3.26
C THR A 32 -16.74 1.30 1.89
N ALA A 33 -15.76 0.41 1.76
CA ALA A 33 -15.17 0.00 0.48
C ALA A 33 -14.93 -1.51 0.47
N LYS A 34 -15.03 -2.14 -0.70
CA LYS A 34 -14.78 -3.59 -0.87
C LYS A 34 -13.31 -3.91 -1.13
N THR A 35 -12.60 -3.02 -1.82
CA THR A 35 -11.19 -3.19 -2.15
C THR A 35 -10.44 -1.87 -1.98
N PRO A 36 -9.11 -1.89 -1.74
CA PRO A 36 -8.33 -0.66 -1.55
C PRO A 36 -8.31 0.26 -2.78
N GLU A 37 -8.47 -0.27 -3.99
CA GLU A 37 -8.61 0.51 -5.23
C GLU A 37 -9.90 1.34 -5.25
N LYS A 38 -10.98 0.79 -4.66
CA LYS A 38 -12.30 1.43 -4.57
C LYS A 38 -12.46 2.30 -3.32
N SER A 39 -11.42 2.37 -2.50
CA SER A 39 -11.38 3.17 -1.27
C SER A 39 -11.08 4.64 -1.61
N ASN A 40 -12.13 5.38 -1.95
CA ASN A 40 -12.00 6.78 -2.37
C ASN A 40 -11.31 7.63 -1.30
N TYR A 41 -10.43 8.53 -1.77
CA TYR A 41 -9.73 9.52 -0.94
C TYR A 41 -8.77 8.92 0.10
N THR A 42 -8.24 7.71 -0.14
CA THR A 42 -7.22 7.10 0.73
C THR A 42 -5.82 7.14 0.14
N SER A 43 -4.80 7.06 1.01
CA SER A 43 -3.41 6.99 0.58
C SER A 43 -3.13 5.73 -0.23
N ILE A 44 -3.68 4.57 0.14
CA ILE A 44 -3.51 3.34 -0.63
C ILE A 44 -4.06 3.45 -2.05
N GLN A 45 -5.22 4.05 -2.25
CA GLN A 45 -5.78 4.27 -3.59
C GLN A 45 -4.82 5.12 -4.45
N GLN A 46 -4.33 6.24 -3.91
CA GLN A 46 -3.41 7.12 -4.64
C GLN A 46 -2.09 6.41 -4.98
N ARG A 47 -1.57 5.59 -4.06
CA ARG A 47 -0.36 4.80 -4.27
C ARG A 47 -0.55 3.75 -5.37
N ILE A 48 -1.67 3.02 -5.39
CA ILE A 48 -1.99 2.03 -6.43
C ILE A 48 -2.15 2.70 -7.79
N SER A 49 -2.89 3.80 -7.88
CA SER A 49 -3.11 4.53 -9.13
C SER A 49 -1.79 5.08 -9.71
N ALA A 50 -0.90 5.59 -8.86
CA ALA A 50 0.42 6.04 -9.30
C ALA A 50 1.32 4.87 -9.72
N ALA A 51 1.28 3.75 -8.98
CA ALA A 51 2.05 2.54 -9.28
C ALA A 51 1.68 1.93 -10.64
N ALA A 52 0.40 1.99 -11.02
CA ALA A 52 -0.05 1.57 -12.35
C ALA A 52 0.59 2.36 -13.50
N SER A 53 1.08 3.57 -13.23
CA SER A 53 1.84 4.41 -14.18
C SER A 53 3.36 4.35 -13.96
N GLY A 54 3.86 3.43 -13.13
CA GLY A 54 5.28 3.33 -12.76
C GLY A 54 5.80 4.52 -11.94
N LYS A 55 4.91 5.28 -11.29
CA LYS A 55 5.23 6.52 -10.59
C LYS A 55 4.87 6.43 -9.11
N GLN A 56 5.35 7.41 -8.34
CA GLN A 56 4.91 7.62 -6.97
C GLN A 56 4.06 8.89 -6.86
N PRO A 57 3.06 8.91 -5.95
CA PRO A 57 2.16 10.05 -5.78
C PRO A 57 2.92 11.28 -5.25
N LYS A 58 2.62 12.46 -5.81
CA LYS A 58 3.32 13.72 -5.48
C LYS A 58 3.00 14.26 -4.07
N ASN A 59 1.82 13.94 -3.55
CA ASN A 59 1.29 14.49 -2.29
C ASN A 59 1.52 13.57 -1.07
N LEU A 60 2.21 12.43 -1.24
CA LEU A 60 2.50 11.49 -0.16
C LEU A 60 4.01 11.28 -0.04
N PHE A 61 4.47 10.89 1.15
CA PHE A 61 5.86 10.50 1.31
C PHE A 61 6.20 9.33 0.37
N PRO A 62 7.28 9.46 -0.44
CA PRO A 62 7.69 8.42 -1.35
C PRO A 62 8.39 7.27 -0.63
N PHE A 63 8.24 6.06 -1.13
CA PHE A 63 9.00 4.88 -0.73
C PHE A 63 10.44 4.94 -1.26
N VAL A 64 11.35 4.16 -0.66
CA VAL A 64 12.70 3.95 -1.22
C VAL A 64 12.62 3.21 -2.56
N GLY A 65 13.53 3.51 -3.50
CA GLY A 65 13.58 2.89 -4.83
C GLY A 65 12.87 3.67 -5.97
N GLY A 66 12.30 4.84 -5.70
CA GLY A 66 11.81 5.77 -6.76
C GLY A 66 12.86 6.83 -7.18
N GLU A 67 12.51 7.74 -8.09
CA GLU A 67 13.39 8.82 -8.60
C GLU A 67 14.21 9.53 -7.49
N ARG A 68 15.40 10.04 -7.85
CA ARG A 68 16.48 10.56 -7.00
C ARG A 68 16.11 11.81 -6.17
N LEU A 69 15.14 11.69 -5.27
CA LEU A 69 14.86 12.67 -4.23
C LEU A 69 15.77 12.43 -3.01
N SER A 70 16.15 13.51 -2.34
CA SER A 70 16.91 13.51 -1.09
C SER A 70 16.40 12.46 -0.09
N MET A 71 17.32 11.69 0.51
CA MET A 71 17.03 10.60 1.46
C MET A 71 16.19 11.06 2.68
N SER A 72 16.26 12.33 3.05
CA SER A 72 15.68 12.88 4.28
C SER A 72 14.14 12.94 4.33
N LYS A 73 13.41 12.58 3.26
CA LYS A 73 11.93 12.58 3.23
C LYS A 73 11.36 11.34 2.52
N ARG A 74 11.76 10.13 2.93
CA ARG A 74 11.27 8.88 2.33
C ARG A 74 10.79 7.89 3.39
N LEU A 75 9.85 7.05 3.02
CA LEU A 75 9.47 5.88 3.82
C LEU A 75 10.58 4.83 3.71
N PRO A 76 11.07 4.28 4.83
CA PRO A 76 12.23 3.39 4.87
C PRO A 76 11.94 1.95 4.38
N PHE A 77 11.02 1.78 3.45
CA PHE A 77 10.67 0.47 2.87
C PHE A 77 10.18 0.62 1.44
N GLN A 78 10.15 -0.48 0.68
CA GLN A 78 9.71 -0.48 -0.72
C GLN A 78 8.19 -0.50 -0.84
N LEU A 79 7.68 0.14 -1.90
CA LEU A 79 6.24 0.14 -2.22
C LEU A 79 5.72 -1.28 -2.44
N ASP A 80 6.51 -2.15 -3.07
CA ASP A 80 6.12 -3.53 -3.36
C ASP A 80 5.89 -4.35 -2.09
N HIS A 81 6.77 -4.22 -1.09
CA HIS A 81 6.56 -4.87 0.21
C HIS A 81 5.33 -4.33 0.93
N TYR A 82 5.06 -3.02 0.82
CA TYR A 82 3.86 -2.43 1.41
C TYR A 82 2.58 -2.98 0.77
N LEU A 83 2.53 -3.04 -0.56
CA LEU A 83 1.37 -3.59 -1.28
C LEU A 83 1.15 -5.07 -0.99
N GLU A 84 2.22 -5.85 -0.81
CA GLU A 84 2.13 -7.26 -0.43
C GLU A 84 1.57 -7.44 0.99
N LEU A 85 2.07 -6.66 1.96
CA LEU A 85 1.54 -6.67 3.32
C LEU A 85 0.05 -6.31 3.33
N MET A 86 -0.35 -5.31 2.54
CA MET A 86 -1.74 -4.87 2.44
C MET A 86 -2.64 -5.97 1.85
N ASP A 87 -2.13 -6.75 0.88
CA ASP A 87 -2.86 -7.85 0.24
C ASP A 87 -3.10 -8.96 1.25
N TRP A 88 -2.03 -9.37 1.94
CA TRP A 88 -2.09 -10.38 2.98
C TRP A 88 -3.03 -9.96 4.11
N SER A 89 -2.90 -8.72 4.60
CA SER A 89 -3.70 -8.20 5.71
C SER A 89 -5.19 -8.11 5.36
N GLY A 90 -5.53 -7.61 4.17
CA GLY A 90 -6.93 -7.45 3.80
C GLY A 90 -7.66 -8.76 3.47
N ARG A 91 -6.94 -9.79 2.98
CA ARG A 91 -7.49 -11.15 2.86
C ARG A 91 -7.95 -11.74 4.19
N HIS A 92 -7.31 -11.36 5.29
CA HIS A 92 -7.73 -11.78 6.64
C HIS A 92 -8.85 -10.93 7.24
N LEU A 93 -9.16 -9.76 6.65
CA LEU A 93 -10.22 -8.87 7.12
C LEU A 93 -11.59 -9.15 6.48
N VAL A 94 -11.62 -9.69 5.26
CA VAL A 94 -12.87 -9.96 4.52
C VAL A 94 -13.03 -11.48 4.36
N PRO A 95 -14.08 -12.12 4.92
CA PRO A 95 -14.26 -13.59 4.91
C PRO A 95 -14.48 -14.27 3.54
N ARG A 96 -14.22 -13.61 2.41
CA ARG A 96 -14.29 -14.20 1.06
C ARG A 96 -13.16 -13.63 0.21
N ASN A 97 -12.65 -14.44 -0.72
CA ASN A 97 -11.62 -14.18 -1.74
C ASN A 97 -11.85 -12.95 -2.66
N GLU A 98 -12.65 -11.96 -2.26
CA GLU A 98 -12.88 -10.70 -2.98
C GLU A 98 -11.81 -9.64 -2.69
N PHE A 99 -10.98 -9.82 -1.66
CA PHE A 99 -9.85 -8.93 -1.40
C PHE A 99 -8.65 -9.32 -2.27
N VAL A 100 -8.44 -8.57 -3.35
CA VAL A 100 -7.28 -8.72 -4.24
C VAL A 100 -6.72 -7.33 -4.50
N LEU A 101 -5.51 -7.06 -4.02
CA LEU A 101 -4.76 -5.89 -4.46
C LEU A 101 -4.23 -6.08 -5.88
N ALA A 102 -4.21 -5.00 -6.64
CA ALA A 102 -3.68 -4.94 -8.00
C ALA A 102 -2.26 -5.53 -8.17
N LYS A 103 -1.43 -5.66 -7.12
CA LYS A 103 -0.12 -6.35 -7.22
C LYS A 103 -0.28 -7.80 -7.69
N THR A 104 -1.27 -8.54 -7.17
CA THR A 104 -1.61 -9.90 -7.62
C THR A 104 -2.24 -9.94 -9.03
N ARG A 105 -2.64 -8.79 -9.59
CA ARG A 105 -3.18 -8.67 -10.95
C ARG A 105 -2.13 -8.18 -11.96
N LEU A 106 -1.17 -7.38 -11.52
CA LEU A 106 -0.04 -6.91 -12.31
C LEU A 106 0.88 -8.08 -12.68
N GLU A 107 1.15 -9.03 -11.78
CA GLU A 107 1.90 -10.25 -12.11
C GLU A 107 1.15 -11.22 -13.04
N ARG A 108 -0.19 -11.13 -13.12
CA ARG A 108 -0.97 -11.92 -14.09
C ARG A 108 -1.04 -11.29 -15.48
N THR A 109 -0.50 -10.09 -15.66
CA THR A 109 -0.59 -9.33 -16.93
C THR A 109 0.77 -9.21 -17.64
N ILE A 110 1.87 -9.65 -17.02
CA ILE A 110 3.15 -9.80 -17.71
C ILE A 110 3.21 -11.25 -18.21
N PRO A 111 3.10 -11.52 -19.53
CA PRO A 111 3.35 -12.86 -20.05
C PRO A 111 4.79 -13.24 -19.74
N ASP A 112 4.97 -14.46 -19.22
CA ASP A 112 6.27 -15.09 -19.03
C ASP A 112 7.05 -15.04 -20.36
N GLN A 113 8.13 -14.25 -20.39
CA GLN A 113 9.02 -14.13 -21.55
C GLN A 113 10.01 -15.31 -21.63
N SER A 114 9.84 -16.36 -20.81
CA SER A 114 10.76 -17.50 -20.73
C SER A 114 10.51 -18.60 -21.78
N SER A 115 9.87 -18.30 -22.91
CA SER A 115 9.55 -19.30 -23.96
C SER A 115 10.04 -18.91 -25.37
N GLN A 116 11.10 -18.11 -25.51
CA GLN A 116 11.76 -17.86 -26.81
C GLN A 116 13.26 -18.19 -26.80
N LEU A 117 13.68 -19.22 -26.07
CA LEU A 117 14.96 -19.88 -26.30
C LEU A 117 14.77 -21.40 -26.30
N THR A 118 14.26 -21.93 -27.40
CA THR A 118 14.62 -23.25 -27.95
C THR A 118 14.34 -23.24 -29.44
#